data_AF-A0A366EM33-F1
#
_entry.id   AF-A0A366EM33-F1
#
_cell.length_a   1.000
_cell.length_b   1.000
_cell.length_c   1.000
_cell.angle_alpha   90.00
_cell.angle_beta   90.00
_cell.angle_gamma   90.00
#
_symmetry.space_group_name_H-M   'P 1'
#
loop_
_entity.id
_entity.type
_entity.pdbx_description
1 polymer ?
#
loop_
_entity_poly.entity_id
_entity_poly.type
_entity_poly.pdbx_seq_one_letter_code
_entity_poly.pdbx_strand_id
1 'polypeptide(L)'
;MRSVLLATAALSAFAAAGVARAATIDVFDFTQVGWALASVDPTTRAVSVGAAVPGGVLSGSFTGVVGARGLIDLADLSAFSATFSDTRGDTIRQTLMSTTLFSYDTTGGAPSLAIGGIGGREQTCVGDGVALAAGCSQNFDIVYPSGILGAALFPLGPYAVTMDLPTVTLVSSTPAVPEPPTVALVLSALAAALGFARWRRPAAAV
;
A
#
# COMPACT_ATOMS: atom_id res chain seq x y z
N MET A 1 45.73 31.58 -13.21
CA MET A 1 44.30 31.89 -13.02
C MET A 1 43.41 30.78 -13.60
N ARG A 2 43.48 29.54 -13.07
CA ARG A 2 42.62 28.40 -13.53
C ARG A 2 41.91 27.68 -12.38
N SER A 3 42.12 28.11 -11.13
CA SER A 3 41.70 27.36 -9.93
C SER A 3 40.32 27.74 -9.38
N VAL A 4 39.64 28.73 -9.97
CA VAL A 4 38.38 29.27 -9.41
C VAL A 4 37.13 28.65 -10.06
N LEU A 5 37.26 28.00 -11.23
CA LEU A 5 36.13 27.45 -11.98
C LEU A 5 35.65 26.05 -11.53
N LEU A 6 36.42 25.33 -10.71
CA LEU A 6 36.01 24.00 -10.21
C LEU A 6 35.18 24.04 -8.92
N ALA A 7 35.23 25.13 -8.15
CA ALA A 7 34.49 25.22 -6.88
C ALA A 7 32.98 25.45 -7.08
N THR A 8 32.58 26.08 -8.19
CA THR A 8 31.18 26.43 -8.49
C THR A 8 30.34 25.26 -9.01
N ALA A 9 30.96 24.23 -9.59
CA ALA A 9 30.24 23.05 -10.07
C ALA A 9 29.87 22.06 -8.95
N ALA A 10 30.58 22.09 -7.82
CA ALA A 10 30.28 21.23 -6.68
C ALA A 10 29.08 21.73 -5.86
N LEU A 11 28.86 23.05 -5.77
CA LEU A 11 27.78 23.64 -4.97
C LEU A 11 26.40 23.49 -5.62
N SER A 12 26.31 23.46 -6.95
CA SER A 12 25.05 23.31 -7.69
C SER A 12 24.49 21.88 -7.70
N ALA A 13 25.32 20.87 -7.42
CA ALA A 13 24.86 19.49 -7.27
C ALA A 13 24.09 19.26 -5.95
N PHE A 14 24.36 20.04 -4.90
CA PHE A 14 23.65 19.95 -3.63
C PHE A 14 22.31 20.71 -3.63
N ALA A 15 22.18 21.77 -4.44
CA ALA A 15 20.93 22.54 -4.54
C ALA A 15 19.86 21.84 -5.39
N ALA A 16 20.26 20.89 -6.26
CA ALA A 16 19.35 20.05 -7.04
C ALA A 16 19.03 18.71 -6.34
N ALA A 17 19.60 18.45 -5.16
CA ALA A 17 19.12 17.38 -4.28
C ALA A 17 17.78 17.85 -3.71
N GLY A 18 16.73 17.70 -4.52
CA GLY A 18 15.36 17.89 -4.09
C GLY A 18 15.17 17.17 -2.77
N VAL A 19 14.45 17.79 -1.85
CA VAL A 19 14.17 17.26 -0.51
C VAL A 19 13.42 15.94 -0.71
N ALA A 20 14.17 14.84 -0.84
CA ALA A 20 13.63 13.51 -0.81
C ALA A 20 13.08 13.38 0.61
N ARG A 21 11.75 13.44 0.74
CA ARG A 21 11.12 13.05 2.00
C ARG A 21 11.64 11.65 2.30
N ALA A 22 12.25 11.49 3.47
CA ALA A 22 12.63 10.18 3.94
C ALA A 22 11.35 9.32 3.88
N ALA A 23 11.44 8.17 3.21
CA ALA A 23 10.36 7.20 3.25
C ALA A 23 10.07 6.89 4.72
N THR A 24 8.82 6.67 5.07
CA THR A 24 8.43 6.23 6.41
C THR A 24 7.86 4.83 6.32
N ILE A 25 8.05 4.04 7.37
CA ILE A 25 7.30 2.80 7.58
C ILE A 25 6.16 3.18 8.51
N ASP A 26 4.95 3.16 7.96
CA ASP A 26 3.74 3.55 8.66
C ASP A 26 2.87 2.34 8.92
N VAL A 27 2.27 2.32 10.11
CA VAL A 27 1.29 1.31 10.53
C VAL A 27 -0.07 2.00 10.60
N PHE A 28 -1.04 1.43 9.90
CA PHE A 28 -2.42 1.91 9.90
C PHE A 28 -3.35 0.81 10.39
N ASP A 29 -4.38 1.24 11.12
CA ASP A 29 -5.56 0.44 11.40
C ASP A 29 -6.72 0.95 10.55
N PHE A 30 -7.65 0.06 10.20
CA PHE A 30 -8.88 0.46 9.53
C PHE A 30 -10.08 -0.32 10.05
N THR A 31 -11.25 0.32 9.96
CA THR A 31 -12.55 -0.27 10.31
C THR A 31 -13.61 0.18 9.32
N GLN A 32 -14.52 -0.70 8.93
CA GLN A 32 -15.61 -0.40 8.01
C GLN A 32 -16.90 -1.06 8.51
N VAL A 33 -17.96 -0.27 8.61
CA VAL A 33 -19.27 -0.66 9.13
C VAL A 33 -20.32 -0.59 8.01
N GLY A 34 -21.60 -0.61 8.36
CA GLY A 34 -22.70 -0.41 7.39
C GLY A 34 -22.96 -1.59 6.47
N TRP A 35 -22.53 -2.79 6.86
CA TRP A 35 -22.70 -3.99 6.05
C TRP A 35 -24.17 -4.41 5.99
N ALA A 36 -24.62 -4.77 4.80
CA ALA A 36 -25.95 -5.29 4.51
C ALA A 36 -25.84 -6.60 3.74
N LEU A 37 -26.79 -7.51 3.97
CA LEU A 37 -26.84 -8.79 3.27
C LEU A 37 -26.95 -8.56 1.78
N ALA A 38 -26.21 -9.36 1.01
CA ALA A 38 -26.26 -9.36 -0.43
C ALA A 38 -26.92 -10.65 -0.92
N SER A 39 -27.72 -10.53 -1.98
CA SER A 39 -28.18 -11.68 -2.75
C SER A 39 -27.91 -11.44 -4.24
N VAL A 40 -27.65 -12.51 -4.98
CA VAL A 40 -27.39 -12.43 -6.42
C VAL A 40 -28.58 -13.03 -7.15
N ASP A 41 -29.15 -12.27 -8.09
CA ASP A 41 -30.14 -12.80 -9.02
C ASP A 41 -29.44 -13.81 -9.96
N PRO A 42 -29.91 -15.07 -10.05
CA PRO A 42 -29.22 -16.10 -10.80
C PRO A 42 -29.26 -15.89 -12.32
N THR A 43 -30.20 -15.07 -12.81
CA THR A 43 -30.40 -14.81 -14.24
C THR A 43 -29.61 -13.60 -14.71
N THR A 44 -29.66 -12.51 -13.94
CA THR A 44 -29.05 -11.22 -14.30
C THR A 44 -27.69 -10.99 -13.66
N ARG A 45 -27.31 -11.83 -12.67
CA ARG A 45 -26.10 -11.66 -11.83
C ARG A 45 -26.07 -10.33 -11.07
N ALA A 46 -27.19 -9.64 -10.98
CA ALA A 46 -27.32 -8.38 -10.26
C ALA A 46 -27.38 -8.62 -8.75
N VAL A 47 -26.64 -7.81 -7.99
CA VAL A 47 -26.71 -7.83 -6.52
C VAL A 47 -27.88 -7.00 -6.03
N SER A 48 -28.70 -7.59 -5.16
CA SER A 48 -29.70 -6.88 -4.36
C SER A 48 -29.19 -6.67 -2.94
N VAL A 49 -29.40 -5.47 -2.40
CA VAL A 49 -29.03 -5.11 -1.02
C VAL A 49 -30.22 -5.37 -0.11
N GLY A 50 -30.02 -6.26 0.85
CA GLY A 50 -31.02 -6.68 1.82
C GLY A 50 -30.94 -5.93 3.14
N ALA A 51 -31.33 -6.61 4.22
CA ALA A 51 -31.26 -6.07 5.57
C ALA A 51 -29.80 -5.87 6.05
N ALA A 52 -29.61 -4.94 6.99
CA ALA A 52 -28.33 -4.75 7.66
C ALA A 52 -27.84 -6.06 8.30
N VAL A 53 -26.54 -6.34 8.18
CA VAL A 53 -25.87 -7.43 8.89
C VAL A 53 -25.66 -7.01 10.34
N PRO A 54 -26.31 -7.65 11.33
CA PRO A 54 -26.16 -7.27 12.72
C PRO A 54 -24.70 -7.37 13.18
N GLY A 55 -24.15 -6.23 13.62
CA GLY A 55 -22.75 -6.09 14.03
C GLY A 55 -21.72 -6.45 12.95
N GLY A 56 -22.09 -6.37 11.67
CA GLY A 56 -21.15 -6.55 10.57
C GLY A 56 -20.07 -5.48 10.59
N VAL A 57 -18.81 -5.89 10.74
CA VAL A 57 -17.64 -5.01 10.77
C VAL A 57 -16.51 -5.70 10.01
N LEU A 58 -15.85 -4.94 9.13
CA LEU A 58 -14.55 -5.31 8.59
C LEU A 58 -13.49 -4.46 9.30
N SER A 59 -12.53 -5.09 9.96
CA SER A 59 -11.43 -4.41 10.63
C SER A 59 -10.10 -5.03 10.26
N GLY A 60 -9.03 -4.25 10.33
CA GLY A 60 -7.73 -4.73 9.95
C GLY A 60 -6.61 -3.75 10.21
N SER A 61 -5.41 -4.16 9.86
CA SER A 61 -4.21 -3.35 9.93
C SER A 61 -3.29 -3.63 8.76
N PHE A 62 -2.54 -2.61 8.36
CA PHE A 62 -1.50 -2.75 7.36
C PHE A 62 -0.27 -1.95 7.72
N THR A 63 0.89 -2.45 7.30
CA THR A 63 2.17 -1.78 7.47
C THR A 63 2.83 -1.70 6.11
N GLY A 64 3.26 -0.51 5.72
CA GLY A 64 3.92 -0.32 4.44
C GLY A 64 4.86 0.87 4.42
N VAL A 65 5.70 0.89 3.39
CA VAL A 65 6.61 2.00 3.12
C VAL A 65 5.85 3.10 2.38
N VAL A 66 5.81 4.31 2.94
CA VAL A 66 5.20 5.47 2.29
C VAL A 66 6.16 6.01 1.24
N GLY A 67 5.79 5.86 -0.03
CA GLY A 67 6.55 6.39 -1.15
C GLY A 67 6.60 7.92 -1.16
N ALA A 68 7.47 8.50 -1.99
CA ALA A 68 7.65 9.96 -2.07
C ALA A 68 6.35 10.74 -2.43
N ARG A 69 5.35 10.06 -3.00
CA ARG A 69 4.03 10.62 -3.36
C ARG A 69 2.97 10.42 -2.28
N GLY A 70 3.30 9.80 -1.14
CA GLY A 70 2.31 9.47 -0.12
C GLY A 70 1.49 8.21 -0.43
N LEU A 71 1.93 7.39 -1.39
CA LEU A 71 1.25 6.15 -1.78
C LEU A 71 1.92 4.96 -1.10
N ILE A 72 1.10 3.98 -0.72
CA ILE A 72 1.52 2.64 -0.33
C ILE A 72 0.82 1.68 -1.29
N ASP A 73 1.59 0.97 -2.11
CA ASP A 73 1.06 -0.07 -3.00
C ASP A 73 1.31 -1.47 -2.44
N LEU A 74 0.75 -2.49 -3.09
CA LEU A 74 0.91 -3.90 -2.67
C LEU A 74 2.38 -4.31 -2.45
N ALA A 75 3.30 -3.82 -3.29
CA ALA A 75 4.72 -4.14 -3.17
C ALA A 75 5.40 -3.45 -1.97
N ASP A 76 4.81 -2.37 -1.45
CA ASP A 76 5.34 -1.63 -0.31
C ASP A 76 4.85 -2.19 1.04
N LEU A 77 3.93 -3.17 1.02
CA LEU A 77 3.40 -3.81 2.21
C LEU A 77 4.40 -4.80 2.82
N SER A 78 4.64 -4.66 4.12
CA SER A 78 5.37 -5.62 4.94
C SER A 78 4.46 -6.44 5.85
N ALA A 79 3.26 -5.94 6.15
CA ALA A 79 2.23 -6.66 6.89
C ALA A 79 0.83 -6.22 6.44
N PHE A 80 -0.10 -7.17 6.42
CA PHE A 80 -1.51 -6.90 6.14
C PHE A 80 -2.40 -7.95 6.81
N SER A 81 -3.45 -7.48 7.47
CA SER A 81 -4.53 -8.31 7.98
C SER A 81 -5.88 -7.60 7.87
N ALA A 82 -6.92 -8.33 7.48
CA ALA A 82 -8.29 -7.87 7.48
C ALA A 82 -9.20 -9.00 7.94
N THR A 83 -10.18 -8.70 8.78
CA THR A 83 -11.16 -9.64 9.28
C THR A 83 -12.54 -9.01 9.21
N PHE A 84 -13.41 -9.58 8.38
CA PHE A 84 -14.84 -9.34 8.48
C PHE A 84 -15.42 -10.26 9.55
N SER A 85 -16.31 -9.73 10.38
CA SER A 85 -17.04 -10.49 11.39
C SER A 85 -18.46 -9.93 11.58
N ASP A 86 -19.39 -10.78 12.01
CA ASP A 86 -20.72 -10.35 12.45
C ASP A 86 -21.16 -11.03 13.76
N THR A 87 -22.33 -10.66 14.30
CA THR A 87 -22.82 -11.22 15.57
C THR A 87 -23.32 -12.67 15.45
N ARG A 88 -23.43 -13.22 14.24
CA ARG A 88 -23.76 -14.64 14.03
C ARG A 88 -22.54 -15.54 14.15
N GLY A 89 -21.34 -14.94 14.19
CA GLY A 89 -20.07 -15.65 14.26
C GLY A 89 -19.47 -15.95 12.89
N ASP A 90 -20.06 -15.42 11.82
CA ASP A 90 -19.49 -15.54 10.48
C ASP A 90 -18.24 -14.67 10.38
N THR A 91 -17.13 -15.26 9.94
CA THR A 91 -15.85 -14.56 9.83
C THR A 91 -15.17 -14.84 8.50
N ILE A 92 -14.67 -13.79 7.83
CA ILE A 92 -13.83 -13.90 6.64
C ILE A 92 -12.50 -13.22 6.95
N ARG A 93 -11.40 -13.91 6.67
CA ARG A 93 -10.04 -13.42 6.96
C ARG A 93 -9.21 -13.28 5.71
N GLN A 94 -8.54 -12.14 5.59
CA GLN A 94 -7.56 -11.86 4.56
C GLN A 94 -6.23 -11.47 5.20
N THR A 95 -5.16 -12.05 4.67
CA THR A 95 -3.77 -11.79 5.08
C THR A 95 -2.97 -11.31 3.87
N LEU A 96 -1.76 -10.81 4.12
CA LEU A 96 -0.84 -10.39 3.04
C LEU A 96 -0.67 -11.47 1.95
N MET A 97 -0.56 -12.75 2.33
CA MET A 97 -0.39 -13.86 1.37
C MET A 97 -1.59 -14.09 0.46
N SER A 98 -2.79 -13.65 0.88
CA SER A 98 -4.02 -13.75 0.10
C SER A 98 -4.38 -12.44 -0.61
N THR A 99 -3.67 -11.34 -0.35
CA THR A 99 -3.98 -10.03 -0.95
C THR A 99 -3.36 -9.93 -2.34
N THR A 100 -4.20 -9.70 -3.35
CA THR A 100 -3.78 -9.59 -4.75
C THR A 100 -3.85 -8.16 -5.26
N LEU A 101 -4.54 -7.27 -4.53
CA LEU A 101 -4.66 -5.86 -4.82
C LEU A 101 -4.59 -5.07 -3.51
N PHE A 102 -3.72 -4.07 -3.49
CA PHE A 102 -3.64 -3.10 -2.42
C PHE A 102 -3.12 -1.76 -2.96
N SER A 103 -3.75 -0.67 -2.58
CA SER A 103 -3.22 0.70 -2.71
C SER A 103 -3.85 1.61 -1.66
N TYR A 104 -3.10 2.58 -1.14
CA TYR A 104 -3.59 3.59 -0.22
C TYR A 104 -2.86 4.92 -0.41
N ASP A 105 -3.62 6.01 -0.59
CA ASP A 105 -3.10 7.37 -0.61
C ASP A 105 -3.21 8.01 0.77
N THR A 106 -2.07 8.09 1.45
CA THR A 106 -1.97 8.70 2.78
C THR A 106 -2.39 10.18 2.81
N THR A 107 -2.45 10.84 1.65
CA THR A 107 -2.92 12.23 1.50
C THR A 107 -4.41 12.34 1.16
N GLY A 108 -4.99 11.30 0.53
CA GLY A 108 -6.40 11.22 0.16
C GLY A 108 -7.32 10.66 1.25
N GLY A 109 -6.76 9.97 2.24
CA GLY A 109 -7.48 9.41 3.39
C GLY A 109 -8.34 8.20 3.02
N ALA A 110 -9.35 7.90 3.85
CA ALA A 110 -10.28 6.78 3.73
C ALA A 110 -10.71 6.35 2.31
N PRO A 111 -11.19 7.25 1.42
CA PRO A 111 -11.69 6.86 0.09
C PRO A 111 -10.60 6.33 -0.85
N SER A 112 -9.32 6.56 -0.53
CA SER A 112 -8.21 6.09 -1.35
C SER A 112 -7.76 4.66 -1.03
N LEU A 113 -8.29 4.03 0.03
CA LEU A 113 -7.93 2.68 0.41
C LEU A 113 -8.58 1.68 -0.53
N ALA A 114 -7.79 0.98 -1.33
CA ALA A 114 -8.24 -0.13 -2.17
C ALA A 114 -7.63 -1.44 -1.68
N ILE A 115 -8.47 -2.43 -1.38
CA ILE A 115 -8.08 -3.77 -0.93
C ILE A 115 -8.84 -4.81 -1.76
N GLY A 116 -8.13 -5.82 -2.24
CA GLY A 116 -8.72 -7.02 -2.81
C GLY A 116 -7.80 -8.24 -2.65
N GLY A 117 -8.39 -9.41 -2.44
CA GLY A 117 -7.61 -10.64 -2.33
C GLY A 117 -8.45 -11.90 -2.35
N ILE A 118 -7.78 -13.04 -2.50
CA ILE A 118 -8.40 -14.37 -2.56
C ILE A 118 -7.91 -15.17 -1.36
N GLY A 119 -8.75 -15.31 -0.33
CA GLY A 119 -8.55 -16.18 0.81
C GLY A 119 -9.18 -17.55 0.56
N GLY A 120 -8.53 -18.41 -0.23
CA GLY A 120 -9.12 -19.71 -0.56
C GLY A 120 -10.45 -19.57 -1.31
N ARG A 121 -11.58 -19.91 -0.67
CA ARG A 121 -12.94 -19.75 -1.22
C ARG A 121 -13.66 -18.47 -0.78
N GLU A 122 -13.01 -17.61 0.01
CA GLU A 122 -13.59 -16.41 0.59
C GLU A 122 -12.78 -15.17 0.15
N GLN A 123 -13.43 -14.02 0.02
CA GLN A 123 -12.80 -12.78 -0.46
C GLN A 123 -13.40 -11.57 0.24
N THR A 124 -12.57 -10.58 0.58
CA THR A 124 -13.01 -9.26 1.03
C THR A 124 -12.46 -8.17 0.13
N CYS A 125 -13.28 -7.15 -0.09
CA CYS A 125 -13.00 -6.06 -1.00
C CYS A 125 -13.44 -4.74 -0.39
N VAL A 126 -12.58 -3.73 -0.48
CA VAL A 126 -12.80 -2.37 0.06
C VAL A 126 -12.25 -1.34 -0.90
N GLY A 127 -12.96 -0.24 -1.09
CA GLY A 127 -12.42 0.99 -1.66
C GLY A 127 -13.46 1.82 -2.39
N ASP A 128 -13.01 2.80 -3.18
CA ASP A 128 -13.94 3.51 -4.05
C ASP A 128 -14.61 2.53 -5.04
N GLY A 129 -15.84 2.84 -5.45
CA GLY A 129 -16.59 2.01 -6.38
C GLY A 129 -15.90 1.80 -7.75
N VAL A 130 -14.89 2.62 -8.07
CA VAL A 130 -14.09 2.57 -9.30
C VAL A 130 -12.94 1.56 -9.16
N ALA A 131 -12.38 1.38 -7.95
CA ALA A 131 -11.32 0.43 -7.62
C ALA A 131 -11.82 -1.02 -7.49
N LEU A 132 -13.11 -1.22 -7.19
CA LEU A 132 -13.75 -2.54 -7.14
C LEU A 132 -13.80 -3.27 -8.51
N ALA A 133 -13.42 -2.61 -9.60
CA ALA A 133 -13.72 -3.03 -10.96
C ALA A 133 -12.78 -4.07 -11.62
N ALA A 134 -11.70 -4.53 -10.95
CA ALA A 134 -10.82 -5.54 -11.56
C ALA A 134 -10.48 -6.75 -10.68
N GLY A 135 -10.22 -6.58 -9.37
CA GLY A 135 -9.87 -7.73 -8.50
C GLY A 135 -11.07 -8.41 -7.81
N CYS A 136 -12.17 -7.67 -7.65
CA CYS A 136 -13.30 -8.07 -6.80
C CYS A 136 -14.50 -8.63 -7.57
N SER A 137 -14.66 -8.22 -8.82
CA SER A 137 -15.72 -8.69 -9.72
C SER A 137 -15.29 -9.83 -10.64
N GLN A 138 -14.00 -9.92 -11.01
CA GLN A 138 -13.50 -10.84 -12.02
C GLN A 138 -13.65 -12.33 -11.67
N ASN A 139 -13.86 -12.68 -10.40
CA ASN A 139 -14.04 -14.07 -10.00
C ASN A 139 -15.48 -14.61 -10.20
N PHE A 140 -16.48 -13.75 -10.43
CA PHE A 140 -17.89 -14.20 -10.41
C PHE A 140 -18.84 -13.52 -11.40
N ASP A 141 -18.40 -12.64 -12.30
CA ASP A 141 -19.30 -11.93 -13.23
C ASP A 141 -20.49 -11.25 -12.52
N ILE A 142 -20.26 -10.70 -11.33
CA ILE A 142 -21.29 -10.08 -10.49
C ILE A 142 -21.43 -8.60 -10.83
N VAL A 143 -22.67 -8.13 -10.96
CA VAL A 143 -22.98 -6.71 -11.18
C VAL A 143 -23.45 -6.07 -9.87
N TYR A 144 -22.59 -5.24 -9.28
CA TYR A 144 -22.91 -4.48 -8.06
C TYR A 144 -23.69 -3.19 -8.41
N PRO A 145 -24.66 -2.78 -7.56
CA PRO A 145 -25.25 -1.45 -7.62
C PRO A 145 -24.21 -0.34 -7.51
N SER A 146 -24.51 0.82 -8.08
CA SER A 146 -23.70 2.02 -7.90
C SER A 146 -23.60 2.39 -6.42
N GLY A 147 -22.41 2.78 -5.96
CA GLY A 147 -22.18 3.25 -4.59
C GLY A 147 -21.80 2.15 -3.59
N ILE A 148 -21.74 0.88 -4.01
CA ILE A 148 -21.09 -0.16 -3.19
C ILE A 148 -19.59 0.12 -3.12
N LEU A 149 -19.06 0.22 -1.90
CA LEU A 149 -17.66 0.52 -1.56
C LEU A 149 -16.96 -0.67 -0.89
N GLY A 150 -17.69 -1.74 -0.60
CA GLY A 150 -17.10 -2.98 -0.11
C GLY A 150 -17.99 -4.19 -0.32
N ALA A 151 -17.36 -5.35 -0.44
CA ALA A 151 -18.02 -6.63 -0.58
C ALA A 151 -17.27 -7.71 0.22
N ALA A 152 -18.03 -8.54 0.91
CA ALA A 152 -17.57 -9.72 1.62
C ALA A 152 -18.18 -10.93 0.91
N LEU A 153 -17.35 -11.83 0.41
CA LEU A 153 -17.74 -12.96 -0.41
C LEU A 153 -17.46 -14.28 0.31
N PHE A 154 -18.46 -15.15 0.26
CA PHE A 154 -18.36 -16.56 0.61
C PHE A 154 -18.25 -17.40 -0.67
N PRO A 155 -17.99 -18.73 -0.57
CA PRO A 155 -17.73 -19.59 -1.73
C PRO A 155 -18.81 -19.60 -2.82
N LEU A 156 -20.04 -19.16 -2.49
CA LEU A 156 -21.19 -19.17 -3.38
C LEU A 156 -21.61 -17.77 -3.86
N GLY A 157 -20.89 -16.72 -3.47
CA GLY A 157 -21.18 -15.35 -3.89
C GLY A 157 -21.03 -14.31 -2.76
N PRO A 158 -21.49 -13.07 -3.02
CA PRO A 158 -21.42 -11.99 -2.06
C PRO A 158 -22.38 -12.29 -0.92
N TYR A 159 -21.83 -12.29 0.28
CA TYR A 159 -22.56 -12.46 1.52
C TYR A 159 -23.11 -11.13 2.02
N ALA A 160 -22.24 -10.12 2.00
CA ALA A 160 -22.55 -8.79 2.47
C ALA A 160 -21.85 -7.74 1.62
N VAL A 161 -22.44 -6.55 1.55
CA VAL A 161 -21.91 -5.37 0.89
C VAL A 161 -22.04 -4.16 1.80
N THR A 162 -21.26 -3.13 1.56
CA THR A 162 -21.37 -1.85 2.27
C THR A 162 -21.23 -0.69 1.29
N MET A 163 -21.91 0.42 1.61
CA MET A 163 -21.77 1.71 0.94
C MET A 163 -20.97 2.70 1.78
N ASP A 164 -20.59 2.31 2.99
CA ASP A 164 -19.83 3.17 3.90
C ASP A 164 -18.34 3.08 3.57
N LEU A 165 -17.65 4.23 3.68
CA LEU A 165 -16.21 4.26 3.57
C LEU A 165 -15.56 3.64 4.81
N PRO A 166 -14.39 2.99 4.66
CA PRO A 166 -13.60 2.61 5.83
C PRO A 166 -13.13 3.87 6.57
N THR A 167 -13.01 3.80 7.89
CA THR A 167 -12.21 4.74 8.68
C THR A 167 -10.80 4.19 8.75
N VAL A 168 -9.80 5.00 8.39
CA VAL A 168 -8.37 4.63 8.44
C VAL A 168 -7.65 5.55 9.42
N THR A 169 -6.87 4.98 10.32
CA THR A 169 -6.15 5.71 11.37
C THR A 169 -4.67 5.34 11.35
N LEU A 170 -3.80 6.36 11.29
CA LEU A 170 -2.36 6.16 11.48
C LEU A 170 -2.09 5.79 12.94
N VAL A 171 -1.51 4.62 13.17
CA VAL A 171 -1.17 4.10 14.50
C VAL A 171 0.24 4.50 14.88
N SER A 172 1.19 4.33 13.96
CA SER A 172 2.58 4.74 14.16
C SER A 172 3.26 5.06 12.85
N SER A 173 4.28 5.91 12.92
CA SER A 173 5.12 6.29 11.79
C SER A 173 6.58 6.28 12.23
N THR A 174 7.41 5.57 11.49
CA THR A 174 8.85 5.47 11.76
C THR A 174 9.64 5.86 10.51
N PRO A 175 10.71 6.66 10.62
CA PRO A 175 11.56 6.94 9.47
C PRO A 175 12.14 5.63 8.93
N ALA A 176 11.97 5.35 7.64
CA ALA A 176 12.76 4.33 6.98
C ALA A 176 14.20 4.84 6.99
N VAL A 177 15.09 4.11 7.65
CA VAL A 177 16.51 4.46 7.69
C VAL A 177 17.00 4.51 6.24
N PRO A 178 17.39 5.68 5.71
CA PRO A 178 17.85 5.76 4.34
C PRO A 178 19.08 4.88 4.22
N GLU A 179 19.05 3.88 3.36
CA GLU A 179 20.29 3.23 2.96
C GLU A 179 21.20 4.33 2.39
N PRO A 180 22.46 4.46 2.86
CA PRO A 180 23.36 5.45 2.30
C PRO A 180 23.39 5.24 0.79
N PRO A 181 23.15 6.30 -0.02
CA PRO A 181 22.96 6.14 -1.45
C PRO A 181 24.14 5.35 -2.00
N THR A 182 23.87 4.28 -2.74
CA THR A 182 24.91 3.37 -3.25
C THR A 182 25.99 4.14 -3.98
N VAL A 183 25.64 5.26 -4.59
CA VAL A 183 26.56 6.23 -5.21
C VAL A 183 27.53 6.86 -4.20
N ALA A 184 27.10 7.24 -3.00
CA ALA A 184 28.01 7.73 -1.95
C ALA A 184 28.97 6.63 -1.47
N LEU A 185 28.52 5.38 -1.41
CA LEU A 185 29.39 4.23 -1.13
C LEU A 185 30.38 3.97 -2.28
N VAL A 186 29.94 4.05 -3.53
CA VAL A 186 30.80 3.90 -4.71
C VAL A 186 31.81 5.05 -4.81
N LEU A 187 31.39 6.29 -4.55
CA LEU A 187 32.27 7.46 -4.59
C LEU A 187 33.30 7.44 -3.45
N SER A 188 32.90 7.00 -2.24
CA SER A 188 33.85 6.82 -1.14
C SER A 188 34.83 5.68 -1.41
N ALA A 189 34.38 4.57 -2.00
CA ALA A 189 35.25 3.50 -2.45
C ALA A 189 36.23 3.97 -3.55
N LEU A 190 35.76 4.76 -4.52
CA LEU A 190 36.58 5.32 -5.59
C LEU A 190 37.61 6.31 -5.04
N ALA A 191 37.21 7.20 -4.13
CA ALA A 191 38.10 8.17 -3.49
C ALA A 191 39.17 7.47 -2.64
N ALA A 192 38.81 6.40 -1.91
CA ALA A 192 39.76 5.57 -1.18
C ALA A 192 40.75 4.90 -2.14
N ALA A 193 40.27 4.30 -3.23
CA ALA A 193 41.13 3.66 -4.24
C ALA A 193 42.12 4.65 -4.89
N LEU A 194 41.67 5.85 -5.25
CA LEU A 194 42.50 6.91 -5.81
C LEU A 194 43.51 7.46 -4.78
N GLY A 195 43.13 7.54 -3.50
CA GLY A 195 44.02 7.93 -2.40
C GLY A 195 45.19 6.95 -2.23
N PHE A 196 44.92 5.64 -2.27
CA PHE A 196 45.94 4.60 -2.21
C PHE A 196 46.87 4.59 -3.43
N ALA A 197 46.36 4.86 -4.63
CA ALA A 197 47.17 4.94 -5.84
C ALA A 197 48.20 6.09 -5.79
N ARG A 198 47.86 7.21 -5.14
CA ARG A 198 48.75 8.38 -5.02
C ARG A 198 49.92 8.17 -4.04
N TRP A 199 49.77 7.25 -3.07
CA TRP A 199 50.82 6.93 -2.09
C TRP A 199 51.94 6.05 -2.65
N ARG A 200 51.70 5.34 -3.76
CA ARG A 200 52.71 4.55 -4.45
C ARG A 200 53.47 5.41 -5.47
N ARG A 201 54.19 6.43 -5.01
CA ARG A 201 55.23 7.03 -5.86
C ARG A 201 56.50 6.18 -5.75
N PRO A 202 57.07 5.70 -6.86
CA PRO A 202 58.36 5.01 -6.82
C PRO A 202 59.41 5.98 -6.26
N ALA A 203 60.14 5.54 -5.25
CA ALA A 203 61.33 6.26 -4.78
C ALA A 203 62.27 6.41 -5.98
N ALA A 204 62.63 7.64 -6.31
CA ALA A 204 63.58 7.90 -7.38
C ALA A 204 64.89 7.20 -7.02
N ALA A 205 65.31 6.26 -7.87
CA ALA A 205 66.63 5.66 -7.79
C ALA A 205 67.67 6.76 -8.08
N VAL A 206 68.58 6.92 -7.13
CA VAL A 206 69.72 7.87 -7.15
C VAL A 206 70.80 7.38 -8.11
#